data_AF-A0A5P1UQB4-F1
#
_entry.id   AF-A0A5P1UQB4-F1
#
_cell.length_a   1.000
_cell.length_b   1.000
_cell.length_c   1.000
_cell.angle_alpha   90.00
_cell.angle_beta   90.00
_cell.angle_gamma   90.00
#
_symmetry.space_group_name_H-M   'P 1'
#
loop_
_entity.id
_entity.type
_entity.pdbx_description
1 polymer ?
#
loop_
_entity_poly.entity_id
_entity_poly.type
_entity_poly.pdbx_seq_one_letter_code
_entity_poly.pdbx_strand_id
1 'polypeptide(L)'
;MTNKPKKEILKIKLKYENGDADNHHLDLYDASISFQGFSKAIAITAHAFLNKGEIRTKGNTMSGGRIFLETSKQGSFEQLISIVYENPIYSGLAATALWEAIKYTWNRVMNIDYSTTNKKIIERIEPYFDDLEVALETPLFEAHRPIRTDENIRINISSPRKEGSINLNRQSLQSVEIQKSNKIIDNIQGNVTRYNNITHVGKFFDESLDHTISFNAESLSQSEKEILSWSLHESNGDPKNGKIALSALPTYSAKKKLKRYTFTHVEKII
;
A
#
# COMPACT_ATOMS: atom_id res chain seq x y z
N MET A 1 26.19 -24.40 15.28
CA MET A 1 26.61 -23.74 14.02
C MET A 1 25.58 -22.67 13.68
N THR A 2 25.95 -21.39 13.83
CA THR A 2 25.09 -20.24 13.52
C THR A 2 24.99 -20.08 12.01
N ASN A 3 23.85 -20.44 11.42
CA ASN A 3 23.58 -20.21 10.00
C ASN A 3 23.56 -18.69 9.73
N LYS A 4 24.58 -18.18 9.02
CA LYS A 4 24.57 -16.79 8.55
C LYS A 4 23.42 -16.58 7.57
N PRO A 5 22.69 -15.46 7.63
CA PRO A 5 21.61 -15.18 6.69
C PRO A 5 22.16 -15.13 5.26
N LYS A 6 21.47 -15.79 4.33
CA LYS A 6 21.85 -15.82 2.92
C LYS A 6 21.44 -14.49 2.29
N LYS A 7 22.41 -13.81 1.68
CA LYS A 7 22.17 -12.58 0.92
C LYS A 7 21.51 -12.93 -0.41
N GLU A 8 20.38 -12.29 -0.69
CA GLU A 8 19.63 -12.43 -1.93
C GLU A 8 19.57 -11.12 -2.69
N ILE A 9 19.37 -11.22 -4.01
CA ILE A 9 19.27 -10.08 -4.92
C ILE A 9 18.01 -10.26 -5.78
N LEU A 10 17.08 -9.33 -5.66
CA LEU A 10 15.94 -9.18 -6.55
C LEU A 10 16.23 -8.04 -7.53
N LYS A 11 16.24 -8.36 -8.83
CA LYS A 11 16.31 -7.34 -9.89
C LYS A 11 14.90 -7.00 -10.37
N ILE A 12 14.61 -5.71 -10.43
CA ILE A 12 13.40 -5.13 -10.98
C ILE A 12 13.78 -4.26 -12.17
N LYS A 13 12.95 -4.28 -13.20
CA LYS A 13 13.04 -3.43 -14.38
C LYS A 13 11.80 -2.55 -14.42
N LEU A 14 12.02 -1.24 -14.47
CA LEU A 14 11.01 -0.25 -14.83
C LEU A 14 11.18 0.09 -16.30
N LYS A 15 10.11 0.02 -17.08
CA LYS A 15 10.11 0.40 -18.49
C LYS A 15 8.98 1.39 -18.72
N TYR A 16 9.33 2.58 -19.22
CA TYR A 16 8.36 3.59 -19.67
C TYR A 16 8.13 3.41 -21.18
N GLU A 17 6.87 3.42 -21.59
CA GLU A 17 6.43 3.15 -22.98
C GLU A 17 5.30 4.09 -23.37
N ASN A 18 5.16 4.38 -24.68
CA ASN A 18 4.17 5.29 -25.27
C ASN A 18 4.38 6.76 -24.87
N GLY A 19 3.60 7.64 -25.49
CA GLY A 19 3.69 9.08 -25.22
C GLY A 19 5.05 9.64 -25.60
N ASP A 20 5.55 10.59 -24.81
CA ASP A 20 6.90 11.16 -25.04
C ASP A 20 8.04 10.14 -24.91
N ALA A 21 7.81 9.02 -24.19
CA ALA A 21 8.82 7.98 -24.01
C ALA A 21 9.23 7.33 -25.34
N ASP A 22 8.32 7.24 -26.31
CA ASP A 22 8.59 6.70 -27.64
C ASP A 22 9.48 7.64 -28.47
N ASN A 23 9.49 8.93 -28.14
CA ASN A 23 10.38 9.93 -28.73
C ASN A 23 11.73 10.02 -27.98
N HIS A 24 12.03 9.05 -27.11
CA HIS A 24 13.22 9.05 -26.25
C HIS A 24 13.30 10.27 -25.32
N HIS A 25 12.16 10.83 -24.93
CA HIS A 25 12.07 11.88 -23.92
C HIS A 25 11.16 11.48 -22.75
N LEU A 26 11.55 11.88 -21.55
CA LEU A 26 10.67 11.91 -20.38
C LEU A 26 10.92 13.25 -19.70
N ASP A 27 9.85 13.90 -19.25
CA ASP A 27 9.99 15.09 -18.42
C ASP A 27 10.82 14.73 -17.18
N LEU A 28 11.91 15.48 -16.97
CA LEU A 28 12.87 15.18 -15.91
C LEU A 28 12.24 15.29 -14.52
N TYR A 29 11.39 16.29 -14.32
CA TYR A 29 10.73 16.50 -13.03
C TYR A 29 9.78 15.34 -12.75
N ASP A 30 8.92 14.99 -13.71
CA ASP A 30 7.95 13.90 -13.55
C ASP A 30 8.63 12.53 -13.40
N ALA A 31 9.70 12.27 -14.16
CA ALA A 31 10.50 11.06 -14.02
C ALA A 31 11.19 10.99 -12.65
N SER A 32 11.69 12.11 -12.12
CA SER A 32 12.34 12.15 -10.79
C SER A 32 11.36 11.82 -9.66
N ILE A 33 10.14 12.37 -9.71
CA ILE A 33 9.07 12.07 -8.75
C ILE A 33 8.64 10.61 -8.90
N SER A 34 8.54 10.10 -10.13
CA SER A 34 8.25 8.70 -10.39
C SER A 34 9.25 7.76 -9.71
N PHE A 35 10.54 8.02 -9.90
CA PHE A 35 11.61 7.21 -9.28
C PHE A 35 11.59 7.30 -7.76
N GLN A 36 11.30 8.48 -7.20
CA GLN A 36 11.12 8.63 -5.76
C GLN A 36 9.93 7.81 -5.25
N GLY A 37 8.80 7.84 -5.95
CA GLY A 37 7.61 7.04 -5.65
C GLY A 37 7.91 5.54 -5.66
N PHE A 38 8.57 5.04 -6.71
CA PHE A 38 9.00 3.65 -6.78
C PHE A 38 9.97 3.27 -5.65
N SER A 39 10.95 4.12 -5.37
CA SER A 39 11.92 3.89 -4.28
C SER A 39 11.22 3.70 -2.94
N LYS A 40 10.30 4.62 -2.60
CA LYS A 40 9.50 4.55 -1.37
C LYS A 40 8.59 3.32 -1.36
N ALA A 41 7.85 3.06 -2.45
CA ALA A 41 6.92 1.94 -2.52
C ALA A 41 7.64 0.59 -2.33
N ILE A 42 8.81 0.43 -2.97
CA ILE A 42 9.65 -0.76 -2.81
C ILE A 42 10.14 -0.86 -1.36
N ALA A 43 10.67 0.22 -0.80
CA ALA A 43 11.20 0.22 0.56
C ALA A 43 10.13 -0.14 1.59
N ILE A 44 8.92 0.42 1.47
CA ILE A 44 7.79 0.15 2.37
C ILE A 44 7.37 -1.31 2.28
N THR A 45 7.09 -1.82 1.08
CA THR A 45 6.65 -3.21 0.89
C THR A 45 7.73 -4.19 1.36
N ALA A 46 8.99 -3.97 0.97
CA ALA A 46 10.06 -4.88 1.31
C ALA A 46 10.38 -4.85 2.80
N HIS A 47 10.36 -3.67 3.43
CA HIS A 47 10.56 -3.56 4.87
C HIS A 47 9.46 -4.30 5.65
N ALA A 48 8.18 -4.05 5.33
CA ALA A 48 7.06 -4.73 5.97
C ALA A 48 7.14 -6.25 5.79
N PHE A 49 7.46 -6.71 4.57
CA PHE A 49 7.57 -8.13 4.27
C PHE A 49 8.71 -8.83 5.04
N LEU A 50 9.87 -8.19 5.15
CA LEU A 50 11.05 -8.73 5.83
C LEU A 50 10.95 -8.64 7.36
N ASN A 51 10.31 -7.60 7.89
CA ASN A 51 10.25 -7.28 9.32
C ASN A 51 8.89 -7.59 9.95
N LYS A 52 8.27 -8.71 9.53
CA LYS A 52 7.02 -9.25 10.12
C LYS A 52 5.86 -8.25 10.20
N GLY A 53 5.71 -7.39 9.20
CA GLY A 53 4.61 -6.42 9.13
C GLY A 53 4.88 -5.08 9.79
N GLU A 54 6.10 -4.77 10.21
CA GLU A 54 6.47 -3.42 10.63
C GLU A 54 6.34 -2.46 9.43
N ILE A 55 5.43 -1.49 9.52
CA ILE A 55 5.15 -0.55 8.43
C ILE A 55 5.76 0.81 8.75
N ARG A 56 6.51 1.34 7.77
CA ARG A 56 7.15 2.66 7.85
C ARG A 56 6.57 3.57 6.79
N THR A 57 5.78 4.56 7.19
CA THR A 57 5.10 5.49 6.28
C THR A 57 6.05 6.41 5.49
N LYS A 58 7.24 6.71 6.02
CA LYS A 58 8.20 7.60 5.35
C LYS A 58 8.94 6.94 4.17
N GLY A 59 9.08 5.61 4.15
CA GLY A 59 9.68 4.87 3.03
C GLY A 59 11.14 5.18 2.66
N ASN A 60 11.87 5.96 3.47
CA ASN A 60 13.22 6.41 3.13
C ASN A 60 14.32 5.35 3.31
N THR A 61 14.05 4.30 4.09
CA THR A 61 15.02 3.24 4.37
C THR A 61 14.32 1.88 4.50
N MET A 62 15.04 0.82 4.13
CA MET A 62 14.61 -0.56 4.30
C MET A 62 15.52 -1.25 5.31
N SER A 63 15.02 -1.58 6.51
CA SER A 63 15.77 -2.43 7.43
C SER A 63 15.85 -3.85 6.86
N GLY A 64 17.06 -4.44 6.85
CA GLY A 64 17.30 -5.78 6.31
C GLY A 64 17.80 -5.80 4.85
N GLY A 65 18.09 -4.64 4.24
CA GLY A 65 18.77 -4.59 2.95
C GLY A 65 18.97 -3.19 2.38
N ARG A 66 19.26 -3.11 1.08
CA ARG A 66 19.50 -1.87 0.35
C ARG A 66 18.89 -1.94 -1.05
N ILE A 67 18.49 -0.78 -1.57
CA ILE A 67 17.95 -0.62 -2.93
C ILE A 67 18.98 0.18 -3.71
N PHE A 68 19.38 -0.32 -4.87
CA PHE A 68 20.36 0.32 -5.75
C PHE A 68 19.72 0.62 -7.10
N LEU A 69 20.05 1.80 -7.63
CA LEU A 69 19.81 2.15 -9.02
C LEU A 69 21.00 1.62 -9.84
N GLU A 70 20.72 0.75 -10.79
CA GLU A 70 21.74 0.20 -11.70
C GLU A 70 21.93 1.12 -12.91
N THR A 71 22.99 0.87 -13.69
CA THR A 71 23.19 1.59 -14.94
C THR A 71 22.02 1.37 -15.89
N SER A 72 21.49 2.47 -16.43
CA SER A 72 20.44 2.42 -17.45
C SER A 72 20.98 1.76 -18.71
N LYS A 73 20.11 1.08 -19.47
CA LYS A 73 20.50 0.55 -20.78
C LYS A 73 20.66 1.70 -21.78
N GLN A 74 21.64 1.57 -22.67
CA GLN A 74 21.88 2.55 -23.72
C GLN A 74 20.63 2.73 -24.59
N GLY A 75 20.19 3.97 -24.77
CA GLY A 75 19.10 4.33 -25.68
C GLY A 75 17.69 3.96 -25.20
N SER A 76 17.50 3.59 -23.93
CA SER A 76 16.15 3.29 -23.41
C SER A 76 15.90 3.89 -22.03
N PHE A 77 14.64 4.17 -21.74
CA PHE A 77 14.16 4.44 -20.38
C PHE A 77 13.87 3.14 -19.62
N GLU A 78 14.66 2.09 -19.87
CA GLU A 78 14.68 0.91 -19.02
C GLU A 78 15.59 1.19 -17.82
N GLN A 79 14.98 1.39 -16.66
CA GLN A 79 15.69 1.55 -15.40
C GLN A 79 15.73 0.23 -14.64
N LEU A 80 16.95 -0.24 -14.38
CA LEU A 80 17.18 -1.44 -13.57
C LEU A 80 17.39 -1.05 -12.10
N ILE A 81 16.76 -1.80 -11.21
CA ILE A 81 16.83 -1.64 -9.77
C ILE A 81 17.23 -2.97 -9.14
N SER A 82 18.23 -2.95 -8.27
CA SER A 82 18.64 -4.12 -7.49
C SER A 82 18.26 -3.94 -6.02
N ILE A 83 17.42 -4.84 -5.52
CA ILE A 83 17.08 -4.94 -4.09
C ILE A 83 17.93 -6.06 -3.51
N VAL A 84 18.85 -5.68 -2.63
CA VAL A 84 19.77 -6.59 -1.97
C VAL A 84 19.32 -6.74 -0.53
N TYR A 85 18.92 -7.94 -0.12
CA TYR A 85 18.36 -8.17 1.21
C TYR A 85 18.88 -9.46 1.83
N GLU A 86 18.82 -9.52 3.15
CA GLU A 86 19.09 -10.75 3.89
C GLU A 86 17.80 -11.56 3.94
N ASN A 87 17.81 -12.77 3.37
CA ASN A 87 16.67 -13.67 3.50
C ASN A 87 16.74 -14.32 4.88
N PRO A 88 15.78 -14.09 5.79
CA PRO A 88 15.66 -14.89 6.99
C PRO A 88 15.28 -16.31 6.55
N ILE A 89 16.30 -17.18 6.48
CA ILE A 89 16.26 -18.61 6.14
C ILE A 89 15.11 -19.35 6.88
N TYR A 90 14.64 -18.80 8.00
CA TYR A 90 13.58 -19.31 8.86
C TYR A 90 12.13 -19.09 8.36
N SER A 91 11.90 -18.46 7.20
CA SER A 91 10.54 -18.13 6.75
C SER A 91 9.88 -19.15 5.81
N GLY A 92 10.61 -20.16 5.29
CA GLY A 92 10.05 -21.12 4.34
C GLY A 92 9.58 -20.51 3.01
N LEU A 93 9.98 -19.26 2.73
CA LEU A 93 9.59 -18.47 1.56
C LEU A 93 10.73 -18.51 0.53
N ALA A 94 10.37 -18.78 -0.73
CA ALA A 94 11.31 -18.87 -1.84
C ALA A 94 11.97 -17.50 -2.13
N ALA A 95 13.10 -17.50 -2.82
CA ALA A 95 13.76 -16.26 -3.29
C ALA A 95 12.85 -15.40 -4.19
N THR A 96 11.74 -15.94 -4.71
CA THR A 96 10.70 -15.22 -5.49
C THR A 96 9.71 -14.45 -4.62
N ALA A 97 9.65 -14.73 -3.32
CA ALA A 97 8.58 -14.27 -2.43
C ALA A 97 8.46 -12.75 -2.33
N LEU A 98 9.58 -12.02 -2.30
CA LEU A 98 9.53 -10.56 -2.27
C LEU A 98 8.91 -9.97 -3.54
N TRP A 99 9.17 -10.57 -4.71
CA TRP A 99 8.55 -10.11 -5.95
C TRP A 99 7.05 -10.40 -5.97
N GLU A 100 6.63 -11.56 -5.47
CA GLU A 100 5.21 -11.88 -5.31
C GLU A 100 4.52 -10.96 -4.31
N ALA A 101 5.18 -10.60 -3.21
CA ALA A 101 4.67 -9.64 -2.24
C ALA A 101 4.48 -8.25 -2.87
N ILE A 102 5.45 -7.77 -3.65
CA ILE A 102 5.33 -6.51 -4.40
C ILE A 102 4.16 -6.56 -5.38
N LYS A 103 4.07 -7.61 -6.21
CA LYS A 103 2.95 -7.79 -7.15
C LYS A 103 1.61 -7.81 -6.43
N TYR A 104 1.49 -8.59 -5.36
CA TYR A 104 0.24 -8.74 -4.62
C TYR A 104 -0.20 -7.41 -4.03
N THR A 105 0.69 -6.76 -3.28
CA THR A 105 0.38 -5.54 -2.54
C THR A 105 0.03 -4.40 -3.47
N TRP A 106 0.86 -4.14 -4.49
CA TRP A 106 0.65 -3.01 -5.38
C TRP A 106 -0.60 -3.19 -6.25
N ASN A 107 -0.82 -4.39 -6.82
CA ASN A 107 -2.04 -4.63 -7.59
C ASN A 107 -3.29 -4.45 -6.73
N ARG A 108 -3.30 -4.94 -5.49
CA ARG A 108 -4.44 -4.79 -4.59
C ARG A 108 -4.71 -3.32 -4.24
N VAL A 109 -3.68 -2.53 -3.91
CA VAL A 109 -3.80 -1.08 -3.66
C VAL A 109 -4.33 -0.33 -4.89
N MET A 110 -3.95 -0.77 -6.09
CA MET A 110 -4.42 -0.20 -7.35
C MET A 110 -5.77 -0.77 -7.82
N ASN A 111 -6.41 -1.65 -7.04
CA ASN A 111 -7.62 -2.39 -7.41
C ASN A 111 -7.50 -3.08 -8.78
N ILE A 112 -6.35 -3.72 -9.03
CA ILE A 112 -6.10 -4.57 -10.20
C ILE A 112 -6.25 -6.02 -9.74
N ASP A 113 -7.12 -6.77 -10.40
CA ASP A 113 -7.33 -8.18 -10.09
C ASP A 113 -6.04 -8.98 -10.33
N TYR A 114 -5.54 -9.60 -9.26
CA TYR A 114 -4.32 -10.40 -9.30
C TYR A 114 -4.54 -11.74 -8.59
N SER A 115 -5.06 -12.72 -9.34
CA SER A 115 -5.51 -14.01 -8.83
C SER A 115 -4.39 -15.04 -8.62
N THR A 116 -3.16 -14.76 -9.06
CA THR A 116 -2.07 -15.75 -9.13
C THR A 116 -1.09 -15.71 -7.95
N THR A 117 -1.44 -15.08 -6.83
CA THR A 117 -0.53 -14.98 -5.67
C THR A 117 -0.52 -16.26 -4.85
N ASN A 118 0.66 -16.69 -4.41
CA ASN A 118 0.84 -17.79 -3.48
C ASN A 118 0.11 -17.53 -2.14
N LYS A 119 -0.70 -18.48 -1.68
CA LYS A 119 -1.45 -18.38 -0.42
C LYS A 119 -0.58 -18.02 0.79
N LYS A 120 0.65 -18.52 0.88
CA LYS A 120 1.58 -18.18 1.98
C LYS A 120 1.97 -16.70 2.00
N ILE A 121 2.02 -16.06 0.83
CA ILE A 121 2.30 -14.62 0.72
C ILE A 121 1.08 -13.82 1.18
N ILE A 122 -0.11 -14.26 0.77
CA ILE A 122 -1.38 -13.67 1.20
C ILE A 122 -1.49 -13.75 2.73
N GLU A 123 -1.39 -14.94 3.31
CA GLU A 123 -1.45 -15.16 4.77
C GLU A 123 -0.42 -14.34 5.55
N ARG A 124 0.75 -14.07 4.95
CA ARG A 124 1.78 -13.25 5.57
C ARG A 124 1.47 -11.76 5.51
N ILE A 125 0.75 -11.28 4.50
CA ILE A 125 0.51 -9.85 4.25
C ILE A 125 -0.84 -9.38 4.78
N GLU A 126 -1.89 -10.21 4.69
CA GLU A 126 -3.24 -9.88 5.20
C GLU A 126 -3.24 -9.29 6.62
N PRO A 127 -2.44 -9.81 7.58
CA PRO A 127 -2.44 -9.31 8.95
C PRO A 127 -1.99 -7.85 9.13
N TYR A 128 -1.47 -7.19 8.10
CA TYR A 128 -1.08 -5.77 8.12
C TYR A 128 -1.37 -5.03 6.81
N PHE A 129 -2.18 -5.62 5.92
CA PHE A 129 -2.42 -5.03 4.61
C PHE A 129 -3.07 -3.64 4.67
N ASP A 130 -3.97 -3.38 5.61
CA ASP A 130 -4.69 -2.10 5.70
C ASP A 130 -3.75 -0.93 6.00
N ASP A 131 -2.82 -1.15 6.93
CA ASP A 131 -1.74 -0.24 7.24
C ASP A 131 -0.84 0.00 6.02
N LEU A 132 -0.56 -1.07 5.27
CA LEU A 132 0.30 -1.05 4.09
C LEU A 132 -0.37 -0.32 2.92
N GLU A 133 -1.68 -0.50 2.75
CA GLU A 133 -2.49 0.18 1.75
C GLU A 133 -2.37 1.69 1.94
N VAL A 134 -2.63 2.19 3.15
CA VAL A 134 -2.50 3.62 3.47
C VAL A 134 -1.07 4.12 3.23
N ALA A 135 -0.06 3.35 3.62
CA ALA A 135 1.34 3.75 3.44
C ALA A 135 1.79 3.78 1.97
N LEU A 136 1.19 2.97 1.10
CA LEU A 136 1.55 2.86 -0.32
C LEU A 136 0.81 3.83 -1.24
N GLU A 137 -0.28 4.46 -0.78
CA GLU A 137 -1.07 5.39 -1.60
C GLU A 137 -0.24 6.52 -2.20
N THR A 138 0.45 7.30 -1.38
CA THR A 138 1.27 8.43 -1.85
C THR A 138 2.45 7.97 -2.71
N PRO A 139 3.27 6.97 -2.30
CA PRO A 139 4.36 6.46 -3.14
C PRO A 139 3.89 5.94 -4.50
N LEU A 140 2.77 5.21 -4.56
CA LEU A 140 2.24 4.73 -5.83
C LEU A 140 1.65 5.88 -6.64
N PHE A 141 0.99 6.87 -6.03
CA PHE A 141 0.56 8.07 -6.74
C PHE A 141 1.74 8.85 -7.35
N GLU A 142 2.83 9.03 -6.60
CA GLU A 142 4.10 9.61 -7.09
C GLU A 142 4.69 8.78 -8.24
N ALA A 143 4.67 7.45 -8.14
CA ALA A 143 5.14 6.54 -9.21
C ALA A 143 4.34 6.66 -10.52
N HIS A 144 3.10 7.15 -10.47
CA HIS A 144 2.29 7.41 -11.67
C HIS A 144 2.52 8.81 -12.25
N ARG A 145 3.48 9.59 -11.75
CA ARG A 145 3.62 11.00 -12.10
C ARG A 145 3.69 11.26 -13.62
N PRO A 146 4.48 10.52 -14.43
CA PRO A 146 4.51 10.69 -15.88
C PRO A 146 3.14 10.43 -16.54
N ILE A 147 2.39 9.43 -16.07
CA ILE A 147 1.06 9.07 -16.58
C ILE A 147 0.03 10.19 -16.30
N ARG A 148 0.26 10.97 -15.24
CA ARG A 148 -0.62 12.09 -14.88
C ARG A 148 -0.45 13.28 -15.81
N THR A 149 0.75 13.48 -16.35
CA THR A 149 1.07 14.56 -17.27
C THR A 149 0.77 14.17 -18.72
N ASP A 150 1.03 12.91 -19.08
CA ASP A 150 0.65 12.31 -20.37
C ASP A 150 -0.07 10.98 -20.14
N GLU A 151 -1.38 10.97 -20.39
CA GLU A 151 -2.25 9.81 -20.14
C GLU A 151 -1.92 8.60 -21.04
N ASN A 152 -1.13 8.78 -22.10
CA ASN A 152 -0.72 7.71 -23.00
C ASN A 152 0.45 6.89 -22.42
N ILE A 153 1.26 7.48 -21.54
CA ILE A 153 2.41 6.80 -20.95
C ILE A 153 1.93 5.56 -20.17
N ARG A 154 2.68 4.48 -20.33
CA ARG A 154 2.54 3.25 -19.55
C ARG A 154 3.85 2.92 -18.87
N ILE A 155 3.77 2.37 -17.67
CA ILE A 155 4.97 1.93 -16.93
C ILE A 155 4.84 0.44 -16.63
N ASN A 156 5.71 -0.37 -17.22
CA ASN A 156 5.82 -1.79 -16.92
C ASN A 156 6.88 -2.01 -15.84
N ILE A 157 6.49 -2.69 -14.77
CA ILE A 157 7.39 -3.18 -13.72
C ILE A 157 7.49 -4.69 -13.84
N SER A 158 8.68 -5.22 -14.09
CA SER A 158 8.93 -6.66 -14.24
C SER A 158 10.20 -7.08 -13.51
N SER A 159 10.36 -8.37 -13.26
CA SER A 159 11.63 -8.93 -12.80
C SER A 159 12.24 -9.79 -13.92
N PRO A 160 13.47 -9.55 -14.39
CA PRO A 160 14.02 -10.25 -15.56
C PRO A 160 14.07 -11.79 -15.47
N ARG A 161 14.00 -12.34 -14.25
CA ARG A 161 14.11 -13.78 -13.99
C ARG A 161 12.85 -14.37 -13.34
N LYS A 162 11.78 -13.58 -13.17
CA LYS A 162 10.56 -14.03 -12.48
C LYS A 162 9.34 -13.64 -13.30
N GLU A 163 8.34 -14.49 -13.30
CA GLU A 163 7.13 -14.28 -14.11
C GLU A 163 6.23 -13.16 -13.57
N GLY A 164 5.44 -12.63 -14.50
CA GLY A 164 4.48 -11.56 -14.26
C GLY A 164 5.09 -10.16 -14.30
N SER A 165 4.20 -9.18 -14.45
CA SER A 165 4.54 -7.76 -14.40
C SER A 165 3.40 -6.99 -13.75
N ILE A 166 3.70 -5.77 -13.33
CA ILE A 166 2.73 -4.78 -12.87
C ILE A 166 2.70 -3.71 -13.96
N ASN A 167 1.51 -3.32 -14.39
CA ASN A 167 1.35 -2.33 -15.46
C ASN A 167 0.63 -1.11 -14.87
N LEU A 168 1.33 0.03 -14.85
CA LEU A 168 0.75 1.30 -14.46
C LEU A 168 0.21 2.02 -15.69
N ASN A 169 -0.99 2.54 -15.56
CA ASN A 169 -1.72 3.28 -16.58
C ASN A 169 -2.70 4.26 -15.92
N ARG A 170 -3.53 4.92 -16.73
CA ARG A 170 -4.53 5.87 -16.22
C ARG A 170 -5.53 5.26 -15.24
N GLN A 171 -5.94 4.00 -15.45
CA GLN A 171 -6.90 3.31 -14.59
C GLN A 171 -6.32 2.98 -13.21
N SER A 172 -5.03 2.61 -13.14
CA SER A 172 -4.35 2.34 -11.88
C SER A 172 -4.03 3.64 -11.13
N LEU A 173 -3.70 4.73 -11.84
CA LEU A 173 -3.55 6.08 -11.27
C LEU A 173 -4.82 6.50 -10.52
N GLN A 174 -5.99 6.35 -11.14
CA GLN A 174 -7.27 6.72 -10.53
C GLN A 174 -7.60 5.95 -9.23
N SER A 175 -7.00 4.78 -9.01
CA SER A 175 -7.20 3.99 -7.79
C SER A 175 -6.36 4.51 -6.60
N VAL A 176 -5.20 5.10 -6.89
CA VAL A 176 -4.27 5.66 -5.87
C VAL A 176 -4.39 7.17 -5.73
N GLU A 177 -5.03 7.84 -6.68
CA GLU A 177 -5.41 9.24 -6.59
C GLU A 177 -6.57 9.42 -5.61
N ILE A 178 -6.33 10.27 -4.61
CA ILE A 178 -7.19 10.43 -3.45
C ILE A 178 -7.76 11.84 -3.39
N GLN A 179 -9.04 11.93 -3.09
CA GLN A 179 -9.75 13.17 -2.81
C GLN A 179 -10.27 13.13 -1.38
N LYS A 180 -9.75 14.02 -0.53
CA LYS A 180 -10.25 14.20 0.82
C LYS A 180 -11.44 15.14 0.78
N SER A 181 -12.55 14.73 1.40
CA SER A 181 -13.68 15.63 1.65
C SER A 181 -13.31 16.63 2.76
N ASN A 182 -13.81 17.86 2.63
CA ASN A 182 -13.78 18.86 3.71
C ASN A 182 -15.09 18.87 4.52
N LYS A 183 -16.08 18.07 4.12
CA LYS A 183 -17.37 17.95 4.80
C LYS A 183 -17.33 16.77 5.75
N ILE A 184 -17.52 17.05 7.04
CA ILE A 184 -17.74 16.04 8.08
C ILE A 184 -19.11 15.41 7.86
N ILE A 185 -19.17 14.09 7.96
CA ILE A 185 -20.40 13.31 8.04
C ILE A 185 -20.54 12.87 9.49
N ASP A 186 -21.65 13.28 10.11
CA ASP A 186 -21.95 12.97 11.51
C ASP A 186 -22.86 11.74 11.60
N ASN A 187 -22.89 11.12 12.79
CA ASN A 187 -23.77 10.02 13.15
C ASN A 187 -23.67 8.80 12.21
N ILE A 188 -22.45 8.48 11.75
CA ILE A 188 -22.18 7.19 11.12
C ILE A 188 -22.18 6.13 12.22
N GLN A 189 -22.93 5.05 12.05
CA GLN A 189 -23.13 4.02 13.07
C GLN A 189 -22.57 2.68 12.62
N GLY A 190 -22.09 1.92 13.60
CA GLY A 190 -21.57 0.57 13.41
C GLY A 190 -20.48 0.22 14.42
N ASN A 191 -19.58 -0.66 14.05
CA ASN A 191 -18.60 -1.23 14.99
C ASN A 191 -17.21 -1.41 14.36
N VAL A 192 -16.19 -1.35 15.20
CA VAL A 192 -14.80 -1.58 14.80
C VAL A 192 -14.57 -3.08 14.66
N THR A 193 -14.17 -3.55 13.48
CA THR A 193 -13.88 -4.97 13.23
C THR A 193 -12.38 -5.26 13.23
N ARG A 194 -11.55 -4.23 13.12
CA ARG A 194 -10.08 -4.33 13.25
C ARG A 194 -9.52 -2.98 13.67
N TYR A 195 -8.52 -2.96 14.53
CA TYR A 195 -7.85 -1.73 14.94
C TYR A 195 -6.41 -1.99 15.35
N ASN A 196 -5.49 -1.20 14.78
CA ASN A 196 -4.09 -1.18 15.15
C ASN A 196 -3.83 0.06 16.02
N ASN A 197 -3.48 -0.16 17.28
CA ASN A 197 -3.25 0.91 18.24
C ASN A 197 -1.95 1.69 18.00
N ILE A 198 -1.01 1.16 17.20
CA ILE A 198 0.26 1.82 16.87
C ILE A 198 0.08 2.80 15.70
N THR A 199 -0.59 2.36 14.64
CA THR A 199 -0.81 3.16 13.42
C THR A 199 -2.10 3.96 13.45
N HIS A 200 -3.01 3.63 14.37
CA HIS A 200 -4.38 4.14 14.45
C HIS A 200 -5.23 3.86 13.20
N VAL A 201 -4.87 2.83 12.42
CA VAL A 201 -5.61 2.38 11.25
C VAL A 201 -6.43 1.15 11.59
N GLY A 202 -7.60 1.01 10.98
CA GLY A 202 -8.49 -0.12 11.24
C GLY A 202 -9.57 -0.32 10.18
N LYS A 203 -10.50 -1.23 10.49
CA LYS A 203 -11.73 -1.48 9.73
C LYS A 203 -12.94 -1.19 10.61
N PHE A 204 -13.90 -0.49 10.04
CA PHE A 204 -15.16 -0.15 10.65
C PHE A 204 -16.28 -0.67 9.77
N PHE A 205 -17.18 -1.47 10.33
CA PHE A 205 -18.40 -1.87 9.65
C PHE A 205 -19.37 -0.70 9.70
N ASP A 206 -19.71 -0.15 8.53
CA ASP A 206 -20.68 0.94 8.39
C ASP A 206 -22.06 0.34 8.13
N GLU A 207 -22.99 0.48 9.07
CA GLU A 207 -24.32 -0.13 8.98
C GLU A 207 -25.13 0.41 7.81
N SER A 208 -24.93 1.67 7.43
CA SER A 208 -25.64 2.28 6.31
C SER A 208 -25.18 1.72 4.96
N LEU A 209 -23.93 1.27 4.89
CA LEU A 209 -23.31 0.74 3.68
C LEU A 209 -23.25 -0.79 3.66
N ASP A 210 -23.57 -1.44 4.78
CA ASP A 210 -23.53 -2.91 4.97
C ASP A 210 -22.19 -3.55 4.59
N HIS A 211 -21.07 -2.85 4.84
CA HIS A 211 -19.73 -3.41 4.65
C HIS A 211 -18.66 -2.67 5.46
N THR A 212 -17.46 -3.27 5.51
CA THR A 212 -16.32 -2.68 6.21
C THR A 212 -15.57 -1.65 5.36
N ILE A 213 -15.30 -0.50 5.96
CA ILE A 213 -14.52 0.60 5.41
C ILE A 213 -13.26 0.78 6.26
N SER A 214 -12.12 1.05 5.61
CA SER A 214 -10.90 1.41 6.34
C SER A 214 -11.09 2.72 7.08
N PHE A 215 -10.47 2.89 8.24
CA PHE A 215 -10.44 4.19 8.91
C PHE A 215 -9.04 4.54 9.41
N ASN A 216 -8.83 5.84 9.65
CA ASN A 216 -7.70 6.36 10.40
C ASN A 216 -8.25 7.21 11.57
N ALA A 217 -7.75 6.93 12.78
CA ALA A 217 -8.16 7.54 14.03
C ALA A 217 -7.03 8.35 14.70
N GLU A 218 -6.02 8.76 13.94
CA GLU A 218 -4.86 9.49 14.46
C GLU A 218 -5.27 10.79 15.19
N SER A 219 -6.26 11.50 14.63
CA SER A 219 -6.82 12.75 15.16
C SER A 219 -7.66 12.63 16.42
N LEU A 220 -8.07 11.41 16.80
CA LEU A 220 -8.90 11.22 17.99
C LEU A 220 -8.10 11.40 19.29
N SER A 221 -8.79 11.82 20.34
CA SER A 221 -8.25 11.82 21.70
C SER A 221 -7.98 10.40 22.21
N GLN A 222 -7.20 10.28 23.29
CA GLN A 222 -6.90 8.98 23.89
C GLN A 222 -8.17 8.26 24.40
N SER A 223 -9.10 8.99 25.02
CA SER A 223 -10.38 8.43 25.49
C SER A 223 -11.25 7.92 24.34
N GLU A 224 -11.26 8.60 23.21
CA GLU A 224 -11.99 8.13 22.02
C GLU A 224 -11.31 6.89 21.40
N LYS A 225 -9.98 6.83 21.42
CA LYS A 225 -9.22 5.64 20.97
C LYS A 225 -9.49 4.42 21.85
N GLU A 226 -9.76 4.62 23.15
CA GLU A 226 -10.19 3.55 24.05
C GLU A 226 -11.59 3.03 23.69
N ILE A 227 -12.49 3.91 23.24
CA ILE A 227 -13.81 3.50 22.73
C ILE A 227 -13.67 2.58 21.50
N LEU A 228 -12.71 2.85 20.60
CA LEU A 228 -12.44 1.97 19.46
C LEU A 228 -11.97 0.57 19.90
N SER A 229 -11.15 0.51 20.93
CA SER A 229 -10.64 -0.75 21.47
C SER A 229 -11.74 -1.54 22.18
N TRP A 230 -12.63 -0.85 22.89
CA TRP A 230 -13.84 -1.44 23.45
C TRP A 230 -14.79 -1.96 22.36
N SER A 231 -15.08 -1.16 21.33
CA SER A 231 -15.93 -1.56 20.20
C SER A 231 -15.41 -2.85 19.54
N LEU A 232 -14.10 -2.91 19.29
CA LEU A 232 -13.45 -4.11 18.77
C LEU A 232 -13.61 -5.31 19.71
N HIS A 233 -13.38 -5.13 21.01
CA HIS A 233 -13.51 -6.20 22.00
C HIS A 233 -14.92 -6.82 21.99
N GLU A 234 -15.96 -5.98 22.04
CA GLU A 234 -17.35 -6.43 21.99
C GLU A 234 -17.68 -7.13 20.67
N SER A 235 -17.21 -6.60 19.54
CA SER A 235 -17.47 -7.17 18.21
C SER A 235 -16.84 -8.55 17.99
N ASN A 236 -15.73 -8.84 18.68
CA ASN A 236 -15.10 -10.17 18.65
C ASN A 236 -15.97 -11.23 19.33
N GLY A 237 -16.82 -10.83 20.28
CA GLY A 237 -17.79 -11.70 20.93
C GLY A 237 -19.02 -11.93 20.05
N ASP A 238 -19.65 -10.84 19.61
CA ASP A 238 -20.74 -10.85 18.63
C ASP A 238 -20.56 -9.66 17.68
N PRO A 239 -20.50 -9.87 16.35
CA PRO A 239 -20.37 -8.80 15.37
C PRO A 239 -21.45 -7.71 15.46
N LYS A 240 -22.58 -7.96 16.14
CA LYS A 240 -23.66 -6.98 16.37
C LYS A 240 -23.45 -6.08 17.58
N ASN A 241 -22.49 -6.40 18.45
CA ASN A 241 -22.17 -5.64 19.65
C ASN A 241 -21.08 -4.59 19.39
N GLY A 242 -20.81 -3.76 20.40
CA GLY A 242 -19.76 -2.74 20.34
C GLY A 242 -20.10 -1.57 19.44
N LYS A 243 -21.39 -1.25 19.31
CA LYS A 243 -21.85 -0.16 18.44
C LYS A 243 -21.38 1.20 18.95
N ILE A 244 -20.88 2.01 18.03
CA ILE A 244 -20.40 3.37 18.24
C ILE A 244 -21.02 4.28 17.19
N ALA A 245 -21.21 5.54 17.55
CA ALA A 245 -21.51 6.62 16.62
C ALA A 245 -20.24 7.41 16.39
N LEU A 246 -20.01 7.84 15.15
CA LEU A 246 -18.83 8.61 14.79
C LEU A 246 -19.13 9.75 13.85
N SER A 247 -18.24 10.74 13.91
CA SER A 247 -18.14 11.80 12.92
C SER A 247 -16.83 11.62 12.16
N ALA A 248 -16.87 11.74 10.83
CA ALA A 248 -15.69 11.50 10.01
C ALA A 248 -15.62 12.36 8.75
N LEU A 249 -14.37 12.58 8.31
CA LEU A 249 -14.06 13.09 6.98
C LEU A 249 -13.87 11.90 6.02
N PRO A 250 -14.75 11.71 5.02
CA PRO A 250 -14.57 10.65 4.04
C PRO A 250 -13.44 10.98 3.05
N THR A 251 -12.72 9.94 2.66
CA THR A 251 -11.66 9.97 1.66
C THR A 251 -12.07 9.08 0.49
N TYR A 252 -12.15 9.66 -0.71
CA TYR A 252 -12.58 8.97 -1.93
C TYR A 252 -11.40 8.73 -2.88
N SER A 253 -11.52 7.73 -3.73
CA SER A 253 -10.69 7.62 -4.92
C SER A 253 -11.16 8.60 -6.01
N ALA A 254 -10.34 8.84 -7.03
CA ALA A 254 -10.77 9.59 -8.22
C ALA A 254 -11.99 8.98 -8.91
N LYS A 255 -12.27 7.67 -8.70
CA LYS A 255 -13.48 6.97 -9.16
C LYS A 255 -14.71 7.19 -8.27
N LYS A 256 -14.67 8.14 -7.33
CA LYS A 256 -15.72 8.43 -6.34
C LYS A 256 -16.08 7.24 -5.42
N LYS A 257 -15.20 6.23 -5.32
CA LYS A 257 -15.38 5.12 -4.38
C LYS A 257 -14.86 5.55 -3.01
N LEU A 258 -15.65 5.37 -1.96
CA LEU A 258 -15.19 5.60 -0.59
C LEU A 258 -14.04 4.63 -0.27
N LYS A 259 -12.88 5.16 0.10
CA LYS A 259 -11.70 4.36 0.48
C LYS A 259 -11.55 4.26 1.99
N ARG A 260 -11.69 5.39 2.69
CA ARG A 260 -11.58 5.41 4.14
C ARG A 260 -12.31 6.57 4.79
N TYR A 261 -12.52 6.44 6.09
CA TYR A 261 -12.86 7.53 6.98
C TYR A 261 -11.62 8.05 7.73
N THR A 262 -11.57 9.35 7.99
CA THR A 262 -10.74 9.93 9.04
C THR A 262 -11.66 10.32 10.18
N PHE A 263 -11.59 9.60 11.30
CA PHE A 263 -12.46 9.83 12.44
C PHE A 263 -12.08 11.13 13.14
N THR A 264 -13.07 11.99 13.33
CA THR A 264 -12.92 13.28 14.02
C THR A 264 -13.57 13.26 15.39
N HIS A 265 -14.56 12.42 15.60
CA HIS A 265 -15.20 12.20 16.90
C HIS A 265 -15.80 10.80 16.98
N VAL A 266 -15.81 10.19 18.18
CA VAL A 266 -16.41 8.88 18.44
C VAL A 266 -17.08 8.86 19.81
N GLU A 267 -18.27 8.27 19.88
CA GLU A 267 -19.01 8.02 21.12
C GLU A 267 -19.67 6.64 21.15
N LYS A 268 -19.97 6.15 22.34
CA LYS A 268 -20.67 4.87 22.51
C LYS A 268 -22.16 5.07 22.29
N ILE A 269 -22.79 4.15 21.56
CA ILE A 269 -24.24 4.06 21.52
C ILE A 269 -24.67 3.21 22.72
N ILE A 270 -25.35 3.85 23.67
CA ILE A 270 -25.91 3.20 24.87
C ILE A 270 -27.24 2.55 24.50
#